data_AF-A0A9D2M7M8-F1
#
_entry.id   AF-A0A9D2M7M8-F1
#
_cell.length_a   1.000
_cell.length_b   1.000
_cell.length_c   1.000
_cell.angle_alpha   90.00
_cell.angle_beta   90.00
_cell.angle_gamma   90.00
#
_symmetry.space_group_name_H-M   'P 1'
#
loop_
_entity.id
_entity.type
_entity.pdbx_description
1 polymer ?
#
loop_
_entity_poly.entity_id
_entity_poly.type
_entity_poly.pdbx_seq_one_letter_code
_entity_poly.pdbx_strand_id
1 'polypeptide(L)'
;MVADPAFAVRLACCLSCGSAAGLLVHAFYRGKPFFDFTGFEPCPGRDTDPNPLLRFLKNLGRNLKATGPWFLVGVLLSALFQRYVQADGFAALFGRSEGFGVLLAATIGVPLYACGGGTIPLLQQWLAIGMSMGSAAAFMVTGPATKITNLGALKIVLGLRRFCLYLAFVMAFAFGSGMVVNWLV
;
A
#
# COMPACT_ATOMS: atom_id res chain seq x y z
N MET A 1 3.95 -10.06 24.08
CA MET A 1 2.87 -9.06 24.17
C MET A 1 3.47 -7.70 24.53
N VAL A 2 4.28 -7.12 23.64
CA VAL A 2 4.68 -5.72 23.74
C VAL A 2 3.91 -5.01 22.65
N ALA A 3 2.97 -4.15 23.04
CA ALA A 3 2.37 -3.22 22.09
C ALA A 3 3.45 -2.18 21.79
N ASP A 4 4.21 -2.41 20.71
CA ASP A 4 5.22 -1.45 20.28
C ASP A 4 4.54 -0.09 20.04
N PRO A 5 5.15 1.04 20.45
CA PRO A 5 4.62 2.38 20.20
C PRO A 5 4.26 2.60 18.72
N ALA A 6 4.96 1.93 17.81
CA ALA A 6 4.67 1.89 16.38
C ALA A 6 3.26 1.35 16.04
N PHE A 7 2.76 0.35 16.77
CA PHE A 7 1.42 -0.20 16.56
C PHE A 7 0.33 0.78 17.02
N ALA A 8 0.51 1.41 18.18
CA ALA A 8 -0.42 2.42 18.69
C ALA A 8 -0.50 3.64 17.77
N VAL A 9 0.66 4.13 17.30
CA VAL A 9 0.76 5.20 16.30
C VAL A 9 0.03 4.82 15.02
N ARG A 10 0.26 3.61 14.51
CA ARG A 10 -0.41 3.11 13.30
C ARG A 10 -1.93 3.08 13.47
N LEU A 11 -2.42 2.58 14.61
CA LEU A 11 -3.86 2.47 14.88
C LEU A 11 -4.53 3.84 15.00
N ALA A 12 -3.89 4.79 15.68
CA ALA A 12 -4.36 6.18 15.80
C ALA A 12 -4.34 6.94 14.46
N CYS A 13 -3.28 6.79 13.67
CA CYS A 13 -3.19 7.39 12.34
C CYS A 13 -4.22 6.81 11.37
N CYS A 14 -4.46 5.49 11.40
CA CYS A 14 -5.47 4.85 10.55
C CYS A 14 -6.89 5.29 10.91
N LEU A 15 -7.22 5.38 12.21
CA LEU A 15 -8.51 5.88 12.69
C LEU A 15 -8.75 7.33 12.26
N SER A 16 -7.78 8.21 12.52
CA SER A 16 -7.90 9.62 12.13
C SER A 16 -7.96 9.80 10.61
N CYS A 17 -7.21 9.01 9.83
CA CYS A 17 -7.30 9.01 8.37
C CYS A 17 -8.69 8.62 7.87
N GLY A 18 -9.24 7.53 8.42
CA GLY A 18 -10.54 7.00 8.01
C GLY A 18 -11.67 7.97 8.34
N SER A 19 -11.66 8.52 9.56
CA SER A 19 -12.64 9.52 9.99
C SER A 19 -12.55 10.81 9.17
N ALA A 20 -11.34 11.32 8.91
CA ALA A 20 -11.13 12.51 8.09
C ALA A 20 -11.58 12.30 6.64
N ALA A 21 -11.23 11.17 6.02
CA ALA A 21 -11.65 10.82 4.67
C ALA A 21 -13.19 10.71 4.57
N GLY A 22 -13.81 10.02 5.53
CA GLY A 22 -15.26 9.85 5.59
C GLY A 22 -16.00 11.18 5.77
N LEU A 23 -15.50 12.05 6.66
CA LEU A 23 -16.08 13.38 6.89
C LEU A 23 -15.94 14.28 5.65
N LEU A 24 -14.80 14.22 4.97
CA LEU A 24 -14.51 15.03 3.80
C LEU A 24 -15.39 14.60 2.61
N VAL A 25 -15.56 13.29 2.38
CA VAL A 25 -16.51 12.80 1.38
C VAL A 25 -17.94 13.17 1.75
N HIS A 26 -18.34 13.05 3.02
CA HIS A 26 -19.68 13.43 3.47
C HIS A 26 -19.96 14.93 3.27
N ALA A 27 -18.99 15.79 3.57
CA ALA A 27 -19.13 17.25 3.43
C ALA A 27 -19.17 17.69 1.96
N PHE A 28 -18.32 17.11 1.11
CA PHE A 28 -18.14 17.58 -0.28
C PHE A 28 -19.06 16.88 -1.31
N TYR A 29 -19.51 15.66 -1.02
CA TYR A 29 -20.35 14.84 -1.91
C TYR A 29 -21.72 14.52 -1.29
N ARG A 30 -22.22 15.41 -0.43
CA ARG A 30 -23.57 15.29 0.14
C ARG A 30 -24.61 15.22 -0.99
N GLY A 31 -25.26 14.05 -1.14
CA GLY A 31 -26.32 13.81 -2.12
C GLY A 31 -25.88 13.49 -3.56
N LYS A 32 -24.60 13.23 -3.84
CA LYS A 32 -24.12 12.76 -5.16
C LYS A 32 -23.43 11.39 -5.05
N PRO A 33 -23.62 10.47 -6.00
CA PRO A 33 -22.92 9.18 -5.99
C PRO A 33 -21.42 9.38 -6.23
N PHE A 34 -20.61 9.06 -5.21
CA PHE A 34 -19.14 9.12 -5.28
C PHE A 34 -18.53 7.88 -5.96
N PHE A 35 -19.17 6.72 -5.83
CA PHE A 35 -18.77 5.47 -6.46
C PHE A 35 -19.73 5.13 -7.60
N ASP A 36 -19.17 4.75 -8.74
CA ASP A 36 -19.91 4.27 -9.92
C ASP A 36 -19.48 2.84 -10.25
N PHE A 37 -20.39 1.89 -10.15
CA PHE A 37 -20.11 0.46 -10.37
C PHE A 37 -20.56 -0.03 -11.75
N THR A 38 -21.02 0.87 -12.62
CA THR A 38 -21.56 0.50 -13.95
C THR A 38 -20.50 -0.12 -14.88
N GLY A 39 -19.21 0.07 -14.61
CA GLY A 39 -18.10 -0.50 -15.38
C GLY A 39 -17.75 -1.97 -15.08
N PHE A 40 -18.46 -2.65 -14.17
CA PHE A 40 -18.23 -4.06 -13.88
C PHE A 40 -19.15 -4.97 -14.69
N GLU A 41 -18.68 -5.41 -15.86
CA GLU A 41 -19.30 -6.54 -16.55
C GLU A 41 -18.82 -7.86 -15.91
N PRO A 42 -19.73 -8.75 -15.49
CA PRO A 42 -19.35 -10.10 -15.10
C PRO A 42 -18.77 -10.80 -16.33
N CYS A 43 -17.49 -11.16 -16.29
CA CYS A 43 -16.91 -12.01 -17.32
C CYS A 43 -17.67 -13.34 -17.34
N PRO A 44 -18.12 -13.84 -18.52
CA PRO A 44 -18.76 -15.14 -18.63
C PRO A 44 -17.89 -16.22 -18.00
N GLY A 45 -18.45 -16.95 -17.03
CA GLY A 45 -17.75 -18.03 -16.33
C GLY A 45 -17.35 -19.13 -17.31
N ARG A 46 -16.06 -19.26 -17.58
CA ARG A 46 -15.48 -20.31 -18.46
C ARG A 46 -15.42 -21.70 -17.82
N ASP A 47 -16.02 -21.88 -16.66
CA ASP A 47 -15.95 -23.10 -15.89
C ASP A 47 -17.26 -23.90 -16.01
N THR A 48 -17.25 -24.87 -16.92
CA THR A 48 -18.39 -25.77 -17.21
C THR A 48 -18.19 -27.21 -16.70
N ASP A 49 -17.15 -27.49 -15.91
CA ASP A 49 -16.88 -28.84 -15.42
C ASP A 49 -17.85 -29.27 -14.29
N PRO A 50 -18.52 -30.43 -14.40
CA PRO A 50 -19.52 -30.91 -13.42
C PRO A 50 -18.93 -31.38 -12.08
N ASN A 51 -17.65 -31.77 -12.05
CA ASN A 51 -16.98 -32.26 -10.84
C ASN A 51 -16.23 -31.13 -10.11
N PRO A 52 -16.59 -30.81 -8.84
CA PRO A 52 -16.01 -29.68 -8.10
C PRO A 52 -14.51 -29.83 -7.83
N LEU A 53 -14.03 -31.05 -7.56
CA LEU A 53 -12.62 -31.36 -7.30
C LEU A 53 -11.74 -31.18 -8.54
N LEU A 54 -12.22 -31.63 -9.70
CA LEU A 54 -11.49 -31.48 -10.96
C LEU A 54 -11.45 -30.03 -11.42
N ARG A 55 -12.55 -29.29 -11.20
CA ARG A 55 -12.63 -27.83 -11.43
C ARG A 55 -11.63 -27.07 -10.55
N PHE A 56 -11.53 -27.41 -9.27
CA PHE A 56 -10.54 -26.82 -8.37
C PHE A 56 -9.11 -27.09 -8.84
N LEU A 57 -8.77 -28.35 -9.17
CA LEU A 57 -7.42 -28.71 -9.63
C LEU A 57 -7.05 -28.02 -10.95
N LYS A 58 -7.98 -27.95 -11.91
CA LYS A 58 -7.79 -27.23 -13.18
C LYS A 58 -7.60 -25.73 -12.93
N ASN A 59 -8.39 -25.12 -12.05
CA ASN A 59 -8.29 -23.70 -11.72
C ASN A 59 -6.99 -23.38 -10.97
N LEU A 60 -6.59 -24.23 -10.03
CA LEU A 60 -5.32 -24.11 -9.31
C LEU A 60 -4.15 -24.21 -10.28
N GLY A 61 -4.13 -25.24 -11.15
CA GLY A 61 -3.08 -25.40 -12.15
C GLY A 61 -3.00 -24.23 -13.14
N ARG A 62 -4.16 -23.69 -13.56
CA ARG A 62 -4.22 -22.52 -14.46
C ARG A 62 -3.68 -21.25 -13.79
N ASN A 63 -4.04 -21.02 -12.52
CA ASN A 63 -3.49 -19.91 -11.73
C ASN A 63 -2.00 -20.09 -11.45
N LEU A 64 -1.55 -21.29 -11.10
CA LEU A 64 -0.15 -21.57 -10.82
C LEU A 64 0.72 -21.38 -12.06
N LYS A 65 0.23 -21.80 -13.23
CA LYS A 65 0.92 -21.59 -14.52
C LYS A 65 0.95 -20.12 -14.92
N ALA A 66 -0.08 -19.34 -14.61
CA ALA A 66 -0.13 -17.92 -14.91
C ALA A 66 0.73 -17.08 -13.94
N THR A 67 0.62 -17.33 -12.65
CA THR A 67 1.27 -16.54 -11.59
C THR A 67 2.67 -17.04 -11.26
N GLY A 68 2.93 -18.34 -11.36
CA GLY A 68 4.19 -18.97 -10.98
C GLY A 68 5.43 -18.38 -11.66
N PRO A 69 5.46 -18.20 -12.99
CA PRO A 69 6.60 -17.60 -13.68
C PRO A 69 6.86 -16.17 -13.19
N TRP A 70 5.81 -15.36 -13.04
CA TRP A 70 5.91 -13.99 -12.53
C TRP A 70 6.36 -13.94 -11.07
N PHE A 71 5.90 -14.88 -10.26
CA PHE A 71 6.33 -15.02 -8.87
C PHE A 71 7.83 -15.35 -8.79
N LEU A 72 8.31 -16.31 -9.59
CA LEU A 72 9.74 -16.66 -9.65
C LEU A 72 10.60 -15.48 -10.11
N VAL A 73 10.16 -14.74 -11.13
CA VAL A 73 10.82 -13.50 -11.58
C VAL A 73 10.85 -12.47 -10.44
N GLY A 74 9.74 -12.30 -9.71
CA GLY A 74 9.66 -11.38 -8.57
C GLY A 74 10.60 -11.78 -7.42
N VAL A 75 10.68 -13.07 -7.09
CA VAL A 75 11.61 -13.58 -6.07
C VAL A 75 13.06 -13.37 -6.50
N LEU A 76 13.40 -13.69 -7.75
CA LEU A 76 14.75 -13.48 -8.29
C LEU A 76 15.13 -11.99 -8.29
N LEU A 77 14.22 -11.12 -8.73
CA LEU A 77 14.42 -9.68 -8.74
C LEU A 77 14.58 -9.13 -7.32
N SER A 78 13.79 -9.62 -6.36
CA SER A 78 13.90 -9.22 -4.95
C SER A 78 15.25 -9.65 -4.35
N ALA A 79 15.71 -10.87 -4.64
CA ALA A 79 17.02 -11.35 -4.20
C ALA A 79 18.17 -10.55 -4.81
N LEU A 80 18.08 -10.22 -6.10
CA LEU A 80 19.04 -9.34 -6.79
C LEU A 80 19.02 -7.93 -6.18
N PHE A 81 17.83 -7.39 -5.92
CA PHE A 81 17.69 -6.07 -5.32
C PHE A 81 18.31 -6.04 -3.92
N GLN A 82 18.02 -7.01 -3.05
CA GLN A 82 18.63 -7.11 -1.72
C GLN A 82 20.16 -7.27 -1.77
N ARG A 83 20.71 -7.86 -2.84
CA ARG A 83 22.16 -8.01 -3.00
C ARG A 83 22.86 -6.78 -3.59
N TYR A 84 22.24 -6.10 -4.55
CA TYR A 84 22.83 -4.94 -5.23
C TYR A 84 22.52 -3.61 -4.53
N VAL A 85 21.37 -3.52 -3.86
CA VAL A 85 20.94 -2.34 -3.12
C VAL A 85 21.31 -2.53 -1.65
N GLN A 86 22.40 -1.90 -1.24
CA GLN A 86 22.83 -1.88 0.16
C GLN A 86 21.85 -1.03 0.98
N ALA A 87 21.40 -1.55 2.12
CA ALA A 87 20.46 -0.88 3.01
C ALA A 87 20.98 0.49 3.51
N ASP A 88 22.29 0.65 3.62
CA ASP A 88 22.96 1.89 4.03
C ASP A 88 22.68 3.07 3.09
N GLY A 89 22.54 2.80 1.79
CA GLY A 89 22.21 3.83 0.79
C GLY A 89 20.78 4.37 0.96
N PHE A 90 19.83 3.51 1.31
CA PHE A 90 18.44 3.91 1.57
C PHE A 90 18.28 4.62 2.91
N ALA A 91 18.96 4.17 3.97
CA ALA A 91 18.94 4.82 5.27
C ALA A 91 19.49 6.26 5.21
N ALA A 92 20.57 6.50 4.46
CA ALA A 92 21.11 7.85 4.25
C ALA A 92 20.17 8.78 3.46
N LEU A 93 19.34 8.23 2.57
CA LEU A 93 18.32 8.96 1.82
C LEU A 93 17.12 9.35 2.71
N PHE A 94 16.73 8.51 3.67
CA PHE A 94 15.63 8.80 4.60
C PHE A 94 16.04 9.59 5.85
N GLY A 95 17.31 9.54 6.28
CA GLY A 95 17.80 10.17 7.51
C GLY A 95 18.33 11.61 7.37
N ARG A 96 18.57 12.12 6.15
CA ARG A 96 19.26 13.42 5.94
C ARG A 96 18.42 14.67 6.19
N SER A 97 17.09 14.57 6.14
CA SER A 97 16.20 15.70 6.43
C SER A 97 14.80 15.20 6.77
N GLU A 98 14.33 15.56 7.96
CA GLU A 98 13.14 15.01 8.60
C GLU A 98 11.87 15.08 7.73
N GLY A 99 11.66 16.20 7.02
CA GLY A 99 10.52 16.36 6.10
C GLY A 99 10.71 15.65 4.75
N PHE A 100 11.91 15.69 4.18
CA PHE A 100 12.17 15.08 2.87
C PHE A 100 12.14 13.55 2.95
N GLY A 101 12.64 12.96 4.04
CA GLY A 101 12.61 11.52 4.27
C GLY A 101 11.18 10.98 4.32
N VAL A 102 10.28 11.70 4.97
CA VAL A 102 8.85 11.37 5.04
C VAL A 102 8.21 11.43 3.66
N LEU A 103 8.47 12.49 2.88
CA LEU A 103 7.92 12.62 1.53
C LEU A 103 8.49 11.54 0.59
N LEU A 104 9.79 11.27 0.67
CA LEU A 104 10.45 10.23 -0.12
C LEU A 104 9.87 8.85 0.23
N ALA A 105 9.63 8.55 1.51
CA ALA A 105 9.07 7.29 1.97
C ALA A 105 7.61 7.12 1.51
N ALA A 106 6.80 8.18 1.57
CA ALA A 106 5.46 8.17 1.01
C ALA A 106 5.47 7.90 -0.50
N THR A 107 6.42 8.49 -1.22
CA THR A 107 6.50 8.36 -2.69
C THR A 107 7.02 6.99 -3.11
N ILE A 108 8.02 6.45 -2.41
CA ILE A 108 8.59 5.11 -2.67
C ILE A 108 7.62 4.00 -2.21
N GLY A 109 6.79 4.27 -1.19
CA GLY A 109 5.73 3.34 -0.77
C GLY A 109 4.74 3.00 -1.89
N VAL A 110 4.52 3.91 -2.84
CA VAL A 110 3.63 3.72 -3.99
C VAL A 110 4.11 2.61 -4.94
N PRO A 111 5.32 2.67 -5.53
CA PRO A 111 5.83 1.63 -6.43
C PRO A 111 6.33 0.37 -5.71
N LEU A 112 6.86 0.50 -4.48
CA LEU A 112 7.50 -0.63 -3.80
C LEU A 112 6.49 -1.62 -3.19
N TYR A 113 5.21 -1.24 -3.10
CA TYR A 113 4.07 -2.02 -2.60
C TYR A 113 4.47 -3.28 -1.79
N ALA A 114 4.73 -3.10 -0.50
CA ALA A 114 4.96 -4.23 0.39
C ALA A 114 3.62 -4.70 0.97
N CYS A 115 3.33 -6.00 0.86
CA CYS A 115 2.17 -6.57 1.55
C CYS A 115 2.43 -6.53 3.07
N GLY A 116 1.43 -6.16 3.86
CA GLY A 116 1.61 -5.81 5.28
C GLY A 116 2.33 -6.85 6.15
N GLY A 117 2.41 -8.11 5.72
CA GLY A 117 3.21 -9.16 6.38
C GLY A 117 4.73 -9.00 6.20
N GLY A 118 5.19 -8.55 5.03
CA GLY A 118 6.62 -8.33 4.74
C GLY A 118 7.11 -6.92 5.10
N THR A 119 6.20 -5.95 5.24
CA THR A 119 6.55 -4.56 5.56
C THR A 119 7.13 -4.37 6.96
N ILE A 120 6.63 -5.13 7.94
CA ILE A 120 7.04 -5.00 9.35
C ILE A 120 8.52 -5.33 9.55
N PRO A 121 9.03 -6.52 9.17
CA PRO A 121 10.45 -6.85 9.37
C PRO A 121 11.38 -5.93 8.57
N LEU A 122 10.95 -5.51 7.38
CA LEU A 122 11.69 -4.58 6.53
C LEU A 122 11.87 -3.21 7.22
N LEU A 123 10.80 -2.65 7.78
CA LEU A 123 10.86 -1.39 8.50
C LEU A 123 11.67 -1.49 9.80
N GLN A 124 11.57 -2.61 10.54
CA GLN A 124 12.41 -2.82 11.72
C GLN A 124 13.90 -2.77 11.37
N GLN A 125 14.29 -3.38 10.25
CA GLN A 125 15.66 -3.30 9.77
C GLN A 125 16.06 -1.87 9.37
N TRP A 126 15.20 -1.14 8.66
CA TRP A 126 15.51 0.23 8.25
C TRP A 126 15.57 1.22 9.43
N LEU A 127 14.69 1.06 10.42
CA LEU A 127 14.73 1.83 11.66
C LEU A 127 16.04 1.56 12.43
N ALA A 128 16.50 0.30 12.48
CA ALA A 128 17.76 -0.06 13.11
C ALA A 128 18.99 0.57 12.41
N ILE A 129 18.88 0.90 11.12
CA ILE A 129 19.95 1.53 10.31
C ILE A 129 19.78 3.06 10.26
N GLY A 130 18.79 3.63 10.97
CA GLY A 130 18.65 5.08 11.16
C GLY A 130 17.54 5.75 10.34
N MET A 131 16.58 4.99 9.79
CA MET A 131 15.34 5.58 9.24
C MET A 131 14.53 6.26 10.35
N SER A 132 13.92 7.42 10.06
CA SER A 132 13.06 8.09 11.04
C SER A 132 11.72 7.36 11.23
N MET A 133 11.18 7.41 12.45
CA MET A 133 9.87 6.82 12.77
C MET A 133 8.73 7.43 11.95
N GLY A 134 8.81 8.73 11.64
CA GLY A 134 7.85 9.41 10.77
C GLY A 134 7.87 8.87 9.33
N SER A 135 9.06 8.60 8.79
CA SER A 135 9.21 8.02 7.45
C SER A 135 8.65 6.60 7.39
N ALA A 136 8.87 5.80 8.43
CA ALA A 136 8.30 4.46 8.55
C ALA A 136 6.77 4.51 8.61
N ALA A 137 6.19 5.44 9.38
CA ALA A 137 4.75 5.63 9.46
C ALA A 137 4.14 6.03 8.09
N ALA A 138 4.76 6.97 7.37
CA ALA A 138 4.32 7.36 6.04
C ALA A 138 4.36 6.21 5.02
N PHE A 139 5.41 5.38 5.07
CA PHE A 139 5.50 4.16 4.25
C PHE A 139 4.40 3.14 4.60
N MET A 140 4.10 2.96 5.89
CA MET A 140 3.04 2.06 6.36
C MET A 140 1.63 2.49 5.93
N VAL A 141 1.40 3.79 5.74
CA VAL A 141 0.13 4.34 5.25
C VAL A 141 0.04 4.18 3.72
N THR A 142 1.08 4.61 3.00
CA THR A 142 1.09 4.61 1.53
C THR A 142 1.17 3.22 0.92
N GLY A 143 1.98 2.31 1.47
CA GLY A 143 2.17 0.95 0.96
C GLY A 143 0.86 0.18 0.73
N PRO A 144 0.01 -0.06 1.75
CA PRO A 144 -1.25 -0.77 1.57
C PRO A 144 -2.32 0.05 0.82
N ALA A 145 -2.26 1.38 0.85
CA ALA A 145 -3.23 2.23 0.16
C ALA A 145 -3.08 2.19 -1.37
N THR A 146 -1.85 1.97 -1.86
CA THR A 146 -1.48 2.18 -3.26
C THR A 146 -1.26 0.88 -4.05
N LYS A 147 -1.85 -0.23 -3.59
CA LYS A 147 -1.74 -1.51 -4.32
C LYS A 147 -2.22 -1.34 -5.74
N ILE A 148 -1.42 -1.74 -6.73
CA ILE A 148 -1.73 -1.56 -8.16
C ILE A 148 -3.10 -2.13 -8.52
N THR A 149 -3.44 -3.30 -8.00
CA THR A 149 -4.75 -3.94 -8.21
C THR A 149 -5.91 -3.15 -7.59
N ASN A 150 -5.71 -2.60 -6.39
CA ASN A 150 -6.69 -1.77 -5.70
C ASN A 150 -6.87 -0.41 -6.40
N LEU A 151 -5.77 0.24 -6.78
CA LEU A 151 -5.80 1.50 -7.53
C LEU A 151 -6.47 1.32 -8.91
N GLY A 152 -6.25 0.19 -9.58
CA GLY A 152 -6.94 -0.16 -10.81
C GLY A 152 -8.46 -0.21 -10.63
N ALA A 153 -8.92 -0.93 -9.61
CA ALA A 153 -10.34 -1.00 -9.27
C ALA A 153 -10.91 0.37 -8.87
N LEU A 154 -10.23 1.14 -8.00
CA LEU A 154 -10.67 2.48 -7.62
C LEU A 154 -10.75 3.42 -8.83
N LYS A 155 -9.79 3.35 -9.76
CA LYS A 155 -9.80 4.21 -10.96
C LYS A 155 -11.04 3.94 -11.82
N ILE A 156 -11.45 2.67 -11.94
CA ILE A 156 -12.66 2.28 -12.66
C ILE A 156 -13.90 2.80 -11.94
N VAL A 157 -13.97 2.65 -10.62
CA VAL A 157 -15.16 3.01 -9.83
C VAL A 157 -15.32 4.52 -9.59
N LEU A 158 -14.22 5.23 -9.44
CA LEU A 158 -14.21 6.66 -9.10
C LEU A 158 -14.05 7.55 -10.33
N GLY A 159 -13.52 7.02 -11.44
CA GLY A 159 -13.09 7.80 -12.58
C GLY A 159 -11.83 8.63 -12.30
N LEU A 160 -11.21 9.16 -13.36
CA LEU A 160 -9.86 9.75 -13.30
C LEU A 160 -9.77 10.95 -12.34
N ARG A 161 -10.79 11.81 -12.29
CA ARG A 161 -10.78 13.04 -11.47
C ARG A 161 -10.81 12.71 -9.96
N ARG A 162 -11.71 11.84 -9.53
CA ARG A 162 -11.86 11.45 -8.11
C ARG A 162 -10.71 10.55 -7.66
N PHE A 163 -10.16 9.74 -8.58
CA PHE A 163 -8.96 8.95 -8.34
C PHE A 163 -7.73 9.82 -8.03
N CYS A 164 -7.49 10.90 -8.79
CA CYS A 164 -6.41 11.83 -8.49
C CYS A 164 -6.60 12.51 -7.12
N LEU A 165 -7.84 12.86 -6.76
CA LEU A 165 -8.15 13.45 -5.46
C LEU A 165 -7.91 12.46 -4.31
N TYR A 166 -8.24 11.17 -4.50
CA TYR A 166 -7.90 10.10 -3.57
C TYR A 166 -6.38 9.97 -3.37
N LEU A 167 -5.59 9.93 -4.45
CA LEU A 167 -4.14 9.85 -4.36
C LEU A 167 -3.54 11.07 -3.65
N ALA A 168 -3.99 12.28 -4.00
CA ALA A 168 -3.54 13.50 -3.37
C ALA A 168 -3.85 13.51 -1.87
N PHE A 169 -5.06 13.07 -1.48
CA PHE A 169 -5.44 12.95 -0.07
C PHE A 169 -4.57 11.95 0.69
N VAL A 170 -4.34 10.76 0.13
CA VAL A 170 -3.48 9.73 0.75
C VAL A 170 -2.06 10.23 0.92
N MET A 171 -1.49 10.91 -0.09
CA MET A 171 -0.14 11.47 -0.02
C MET A 171 -0.04 12.59 1.02
N ALA A 172 -1.01 13.52 1.04
CA ALA A 172 -1.05 14.60 2.01
C ALA A 172 -1.21 14.06 3.44
N PHE A 173 -2.06 13.04 3.64
CA PHE A 173 -2.27 12.43 4.93
C PHE A 173 -1.05 11.62 5.40
N ALA A 174 -0.42 10.86 4.51
CA ALA A 174 0.80 10.13 4.83
C ALA A 174 1.95 11.08 5.21
N PHE A 175 2.09 12.19 4.49
CA PHE A 175 3.07 13.23 4.82
C PHE A 175 2.76 13.89 6.16
N GLY A 176 1.51 14.32 6.38
CA GLY A 176 1.09 14.97 7.63
C GLY A 176 1.24 14.04 8.84
N SER A 177 0.77 12.80 8.73
CA SER A 177 0.95 11.80 9.80
C SER A 177 2.41 11.47 10.06
N GLY A 178 3.23 11.34 9.01
CA GLY A 178 4.67 11.15 9.15
C GLY A 178 5.36 12.32 9.87
N MET A 179 5.02 13.57 9.53
CA MET A 179 5.52 14.76 10.22
C MET A 179 5.10 14.81 11.69
N VAL A 180 3.83 14.52 11.98
CA VAL A 180 3.31 14.49 13.36
C VAL A 180 4.05 13.46 14.20
N VAL A 181 4.27 12.26 13.65
CA VAL A 181 5.03 11.20 14.33
C VAL A 181 6.48 11.61 14.56
N ASN A 182 7.10 12.26 13.57
CA ASN A 182 8.46 12.77 13.69
C ASN A 182 8.60 13.94 14.66
N TRP A 183 7.50 14.61 15.01
CA TRP A 183 7.49 15.69 16.00
C TRP A 183 7.26 15.17 17.42
N LEU A 184 6.63 14.00 17.56
CA LEU A 184 6.30 13.37 18.84
C LEU A 184 7.41 12.45 19.38
N VAL A 185 8.29 11.97 18.50
CA VAL A 185 9.39 11.03 18.80
C VAL A 185 10.71 11.71 18.49
#